data_AF-A0AAE1KYN8-F1
#
_entry.id   AF-A0AAE1KYN8-F1
#
_cell.length_a   1.000
_cell.length_b   1.000
_cell.length_c   1.000
_cell.angle_alpha   90.00
_cell.angle_beta   90.00
_cell.angle_gamma   90.00
#
_symmetry.space_group_name_H-M   'P 1'
#
loop_
_entity.id
_entity.type
_entity.pdbx_description
1 polymer ?
#
loop_
_entity_poly.entity_id
_entity_poly.type
_entity_poly.pdbx_seq_one_letter_code
_entity_poly.pdbx_strand_id
1 'polypeptide(L)'
;MTFIRRGPHSSVFTLHLFTLYSKDTLMLKVALRSTVVTRCYVSCLNRMKFCPLSQTRHQTTTRMTTNEQNVKECQVESVEEVAKGHWLSLNNYHWTDHRGRKRVWEVVERRKTEGSVRQDSVAMLTLVRQTGQEPALVLIKQFRPPLKTYTIEMPAGLVGPGESVVEAALREVKEETGLTGTITDVGSSDDRVVALDPGISGSTMSIVKVQVDGDQKENQKRDCMHGVEGEHIQVMLVPLSHLHHQLTDFASQGLIVDSRVEALALGLALSHL
;
A
#
# COMPACT_ATOMS: atom_id res chain seq x y z
N MET A 1 14.70 30.89 -37.23
CA MET A 1 15.08 32.18 -36.64
C MET A 1 15.98 31.87 -35.47
N THR A 2 17.28 32.08 -35.67
CA THR A 2 18.39 31.54 -34.90
C THR A 2 18.90 32.63 -33.97
N PHE A 3 19.09 32.36 -32.68
CA PHE A 3 20.08 33.08 -31.86
C PHE A 3 20.58 32.19 -30.72
N ILE A 4 21.69 31.51 -30.97
CA ILE A 4 22.58 30.93 -29.97
C ILE A 4 23.80 31.85 -29.88
N ARG A 5 24.04 32.47 -28.72
CA ARG A 5 25.31 33.12 -28.41
C ARG A 5 26.25 32.09 -27.77
N ARG A 6 27.40 31.85 -28.40
CA ARG A 6 28.55 31.14 -27.80
C ARG A 6 29.46 32.15 -27.10
N GLY A 7 29.95 31.78 -25.92
CA GLY A 7 31.17 32.29 -25.29
C GLY A 7 32.04 31.10 -24.88
N PRO A 8 33.38 31.20 -24.95
CA PRO A 8 34.27 30.06 -24.78
C PRO A 8 34.64 29.90 -23.30
N HIS A 9 34.75 28.66 -22.82
CA HIS A 9 35.92 28.14 -22.10
C HIS A 9 35.66 26.66 -21.76
N SER A 10 36.61 25.86 -22.22
CA SER A 10 36.80 24.42 -22.09
C SER A 10 36.79 23.92 -20.64
N SER A 11 36.11 22.79 -20.41
CA SER A 11 36.66 21.58 -19.79
C SER A 11 35.62 20.46 -19.85
N VAL A 12 35.87 19.48 -20.73
CA VAL A 12 35.08 18.26 -20.87
C VAL A 12 35.64 17.23 -19.88
N PHE A 13 34.81 16.76 -18.94
CA PHE A 13 35.11 15.55 -18.16
C PHE A 13 34.22 14.43 -18.66
N THR A 14 34.82 13.52 -19.44
CA THR A 14 34.23 12.25 -19.84
C THR A 14 34.63 11.21 -18.80
N LEU A 15 33.69 10.75 -17.98
CA LEU A 15 33.93 9.65 -17.04
C LEU A 15 33.82 8.32 -17.80
N HIS A 16 34.95 7.71 -18.12
CA HIS A 16 35.01 6.29 -18.52
C HIS A 16 34.99 5.44 -17.24
N LEU A 17 33.88 4.75 -16.97
CA LEU A 17 33.87 3.68 -15.99
C LEU A 17 34.37 2.39 -16.68
N PHE A 18 35.64 2.07 -16.47
CA PHE A 18 36.20 0.78 -16.84
C PHE A 18 35.76 -0.28 -15.81
N THR A 19 35.07 -1.30 -16.30
CA THR A 19 34.88 -2.59 -15.64
C THR A 19 36.22 -3.32 -15.58
N LEU A 20 36.71 -3.64 -14.38
CA LEU A 20 37.78 -4.63 -14.20
C LEU A 20 37.32 -5.68 -13.19
N TYR A 21 37.04 -6.86 -13.75
CA TYR A 21 36.98 -8.14 -13.05
C TYR A 21 38.39 -8.53 -12.61
N SER A 22 38.58 -8.95 -11.36
CA SER A 22 39.67 -9.87 -11.00
C SER A 22 39.22 -10.82 -9.90
N LYS A 23 39.44 -12.11 -10.16
CA LYS A 23 39.19 -13.24 -9.28
C LYS A 23 40.30 -13.37 -8.22
N ASP A 24 39.92 -14.05 -7.14
CA ASP A 24 40.76 -14.87 -6.25
C ASP A 24 41.52 -14.24 -5.07
N THR A 25 41.08 -14.68 -3.88
CA THR A 25 41.82 -14.96 -2.62
C THR A 25 42.29 -13.79 -1.75
N LEU A 26 41.66 -13.61 -0.58
CA LEU A 26 42.25 -13.98 0.73
C LEU A 26 41.26 -13.73 1.88
N MET A 27 40.94 -14.80 2.61
CA MET A 27 40.36 -14.76 3.95
C MET A 27 41.30 -14.00 4.91
N LEU A 28 40.79 -12.99 5.62
CA LEU A 28 41.47 -12.44 6.80
C LEU A 28 40.61 -12.66 8.05
N LYS A 29 40.93 -13.74 8.77
CA LYS A 29 40.55 -13.97 10.17
C LYS A 29 41.40 -13.05 11.05
N VAL A 30 40.80 -12.11 11.77
CA VAL A 30 41.45 -11.48 12.92
C VAL A 30 41.08 -12.27 14.16
N ALA A 31 42.02 -13.09 14.62
CA ALA A 31 41.98 -13.77 15.91
C ALA A 31 42.89 -13.01 16.88
N LEU A 32 42.31 -12.35 17.89
CA LEU A 32 43.05 -11.92 19.07
C LEU A 32 42.91 -13.01 20.13
N ARG A 33 44.02 -13.71 20.38
CA ARG A 33 44.22 -14.57 21.55
C ARG A 33 44.76 -13.71 22.70
N SER A 34 44.11 -13.75 23.86
CA SER A 34 44.84 -13.77 25.12
C SER A 34 44.23 -14.86 26.01
N THR A 35 45.10 -15.76 26.46
CA THR A 35 44.83 -16.96 27.24
C THR A 35 45.00 -16.60 28.72
N VAL A 36 44.06 -16.93 29.61
CA VAL A 36 44.14 -17.90 30.75
C VAL A 36 43.32 -17.19 31.86
N VAL A 37 42.20 -17.70 32.38
CA VAL A 37 42.09 -18.74 33.41
C VAL A 37 40.70 -19.40 33.31
N THR A 38 40.71 -20.72 33.24
CA THR A 38 39.55 -21.62 33.35
C THR A 38 39.24 -21.89 34.82
N ARG A 39 37.96 -21.75 35.25
CA ARG A 39 37.21 -22.55 36.25
C ARG A 39 36.25 -21.67 37.07
N CYS A 40 34.95 -21.79 36.79
CA CYS A 40 33.92 -22.16 37.77
C CYS A 40 32.55 -21.99 37.11
N TYR A 41 32.14 -23.02 36.38
CA TYR A 41 30.72 -23.31 36.19
C TYR A 41 30.19 -23.84 37.54
N VAL A 42 28.92 -23.53 37.83
CA VAL A 42 28.12 -23.98 38.99
C VAL A 42 28.27 -23.13 40.26
N SER A 43 27.59 -21.98 40.30
CA SER A 43 26.62 -21.63 41.35
C SER A 43 26.21 -20.15 41.26
N CYS A 44 25.28 -19.83 40.37
CA CYS A 44 24.51 -18.59 40.51
C CYS A 44 23.13 -18.70 39.84
N LEU A 45 22.45 -19.83 40.08
CA LEU A 45 21.00 -19.93 39.93
C LEU A 45 20.41 -19.74 41.33
N ASN A 46 20.24 -18.47 41.74
CA ASN A 46 19.25 -18.00 42.72
C ASN A 46 19.61 -16.60 43.21
N ARG A 47 19.32 -15.57 42.39
CA ARG A 47 18.93 -14.20 42.80
C ARG A 47 18.83 -13.30 41.58
N MET A 48 17.80 -13.49 40.76
CA MET A 48 17.25 -12.39 39.98
C MET A 48 15.80 -12.22 40.42
N LYS A 49 15.58 -11.20 41.25
CA LYS A 49 14.25 -10.72 41.61
C LYS A 49 13.61 -10.17 40.34
N PHE A 50 12.44 -10.69 40.00
CA PHE A 50 11.55 -10.13 38.98
C PHE A 50 11.30 -8.65 39.29
N CYS A 51 11.73 -7.78 38.38
CA CYS A 51 11.29 -6.38 38.31
C CYS A 51 10.12 -6.36 37.31
N PRO A 52 8.91 -5.95 37.69
CA PRO A 52 7.80 -5.90 36.75
C PRO A 52 8.07 -4.77 35.74
N LEU A 53 8.10 -5.13 34.46
CA LEU A 53 8.11 -4.19 33.34
C LEU A 53 6.86 -3.32 33.44
N SER A 54 7.03 -2.07 33.87
CA SER A 54 5.99 -1.05 33.71
C SER A 54 5.87 -0.75 32.21
N GLN A 55 4.68 -0.99 31.67
CA GLN A 55 4.29 -0.51 30.35
C GLN A 55 4.28 1.03 30.38
N THR A 56 5.42 1.64 30.08
CA THR A 56 5.48 3.07 29.81
C THR A 56 4.95 3.29 28.40
N ARG A 57 3.65 3.59 28.34
CA ARG A 57 2.98 4.08 27.13
C ARG A 57 3.60 5.44 26.80
N HIS A 58 4.60 5.47 25.92
CA HIS A 58 5.08 6.74 25.35
C HIS A 58 3.93 7.39 24.58
N GLN A 59 3.32 8.40 25.19
CA GLN A 59 2.42 9.31 24.50
C GLN A 59 3.28 10.19 23.60
N THR A 60 3.36 9.86 22.31
CA THR A 60 3.91 10.75 21.30
C THR A 60 2.99 11.97 21.23
N THR A 61 3.43 13.11 21.77
CA THR A 61 2.68 14.37 21.70
C THR A 61 2.81 14.94 20.29
N THR A 62 1.80 14.74 19.45
CA THR A 62 1.67 15.47 18.19
C THR A 62 1.45 16.95 18.53
N ARG A 63 2.43 17.80 18.21
CA ARG A 63 2.37 19.24 18.48
C ARG A 63 1.51 19.91 17.41
N MET A 64 0.20 19.98 17.64
CA MET A 64 -0.71 20.79 16.83
C MET A 64 -0.37 22.27 17.06
N THR A 65 -0.02 22.98 15.99
CA THR A 65 0.41 24.39 16.05
C THR A 65 -0.59 25.28 15.31
N THR A 66 -1.72 25.57 15.94
CA THR A 66 -2.58 26.70 15.53
C THR A 66 -3.31 27.31 16.71
N ASN A 67 -3.32 28.64 16.73
CA ASN A 67 -4.00 29.48 17.72
C ASN A 67 -5.51 29.51 17.37
N GLU A 68 -6.26 28.49 17.80
CA GLU A 68 -7.67 28.27 17.43
C GLU A 68 -8.62 29.05 18.34
N GLN A 69 -8.70 30.35 18.16
CA GLN A 69 -9.86 31.10 18.62
C GLN A 69 -10.73 31.44 17.41
N ASN A 70 -11.96 30.90 17.40
CA ASN A 70 -13.06 31.19 16.46
C ASN A 70 -13.14 30.40 15.13
N VAL A 71 -12.65 29.17 15.07
CA VAL A 71 -12.85 28.28 13.89
C VAL A 71 -14.26 27.65 13.97
N LYS A 72 -15.13 27.94 13.01
CA LYS A 72 -16.42 27.23 12.88
C LYS A 72 -16.19 25.87 12.22
N GLU A 73 -16.94 24.86 12.66
CA GLU A 73 -16.92 23.54 12.02
C GLU A 73 -17.46 23.64 10.58
N CYS A 74 -16.78 22.97 9.64
CA CYS A 74 -17.20 22.94 8.25
C CYS A 74 -18.28 21.88 8.07
N GLN A 75 -19.39 22.22 7.41
CA GLN A 75 -20.53 21.31 7.24
C GLN A 75 -21.11 21.43 5.84
N VAL A 76 -21.49 20.29 5.24
CA VAL A 76 -22.28 20.23 4.01
C VAL A 76 -23.73 20.51 4.38
N GLU A 77 -24.36 21.42 3.64
CA GLU A 77 -25.71 21.92 3.92
C GLU A 77 -26.74 21.33 2.95
N SER A 78 -26.36 21.21 1.68
CA SER A 78 -27.17 20.58 0.65
C SER A 78 -26.32 19.99 -0.45
N VAL A 79 -26.90 19.03 -1.16
CA VAL A 79 -26.32 18.36 -2.31
C VAL A 79 -27.28 18.52 -3.49
N GLU A 80 -26.75 19.00 -4.61
CA GLU A 80 -27.49 19.21 -5.86
C GLU A 80 -26.93 18.25 -6.92
N GLU A 81 -27.77 17.36 -7.47
CA GLU A 81 -27.35 16.45 -8.55
C GLU A 81 -27.24 17.23 -9.88
N VAL A 82 -26.04 17.26 -10.44
CA VAL A 82 -25.76 17.93 -11.73
C VAL A 82 -26.00 16.96 -12.88
N ALA A 83 -25.50 15.74 -12.76
CA ALA A 83 -25.66 14.69 -13.76
C ALA A 83 -25.56 13.30 -13.13
N LYS A 84 -26.19 12.32 -13.78
CA LYS A 84 -26.24 10.95 -13.29
C LYS A 84 -26.12 9.94 -14.42
N GLY A 85 -25.18 9.01 -14.27
CA GLY A 85 -25.01 7.85 -15.12
C GLY A 85 -25.43 6.56 -14.41
N HIS A 86 -25.09 5.42 -15.03
CA HIS A 86 -25.37 4.10 -14.47
C HIS A 86 -24.49 3.78 -13.25
N TRP A 87 -23.21 4.16 -13.29
CA TRP A 87 -22.21 3.82 -12.26
C TRP A 87 -21.86 4.99 -11.33
N LEU A 88 -21.95 6.22 -11.82
CA LEU A 88 -21.49 7.43 -11.13
C LEU A 88 -22.56 8.54 -11.18
N SER A 89 -22.48 9.47 -10.22
CA SER A 89 -23.17 10.77 -10.25
C SER A 89 -22.17 11.91 -10.04
N LEU A 90 -22.47 13.06 -10.64
CA LEU A 90 -21.79 14.33 -10.44
C LEU A 90 -22.71 15.24 -9.62
N ASN A 91 -22.21 15.74 -8.50
CA ASN A 91 -22.99 16.50 -7.53
C ASN A 91 -22.27 17.81 -7.15
N ASN A 92 -23.04 18.86 -6.89
CA ASN A 92 -22.57 20.10 -6.27
C ASN A 92 -22.86 20.05 -4.76
N TYR A 93 -21.82 20.07 -3.94
CA TYR A 93 -21.92 20.11 -2.49
C TYR A 93 -21.86 21.57 -2.05
N HIS A 94 -22.97 22.08 -1.52
CA HIS A 94 -23.04 23.40 -0.92
C HIS A 94 -22.66 23.28 0.55
N TRP A 95 -21.57 23.94 0.97
CA TRP A 95 -21.00 23.80 2.31
C TRP A 95 -20.54 25.14 2.89
N THR A 96 -20.43 25.20 4.22
CA THR A 96 -19.91 26.37 4.94
C THR A 96 -18.48 26.14 5.40
N ASP A 97 -17.58 27.08 5.07
CA ASP A 97 -16.18 27.01 5.47
C ASP A 97 -15.93 27.45 6.92
N HIS A 98 -14.68 27.28 7.38
CA HIS A 98 -14.26 27.63 8.73
C HIS A 98 -14.45 29.11 9.12
N ARG A 99 -14.69 30.00 8.14
CA ARG A 99 -14.99 31.43 8.33
C ARG A 99 -16.49 31.74 8.21
N GLY A 100 -17.35 30.73 8.08
CA GLY A 100 -18.78 30.90 7.88
C GLY A 100 -19.18 31.28 6.46
N ARG A 101 -18.30 31.15 5.46
CA ARG A 101 -18.62 31.49 4.06
C ARG A 101 -19.18 30.29 3.33
N LYS A 102 -20.24 30.52 2.55
CA LYS A 102 -20.83 29.52 1.65
C LYS A 102 -19.88 29.23 0.49
N ARG A 103 -19.78 27.95 0.14
CA ARG A 103 -18.93 27.41 -0.93
C ARG A 103 -19.67 26.32 -1.67
N VAL A 104 -19.20 26.05 -2.88
CA VAL A 104 -19.63 24.92 -3.70
C VAL A 104 -18.40 24.08 -4.05
N TRP A 105 -18.55 22.76 -4.05
CA TRP A 105 -17.53 21.81 -4.53
C TRP A 105 -18.18 20.78 -5.43
N GLU A 106 -17.55 20.49 -6.57
CA GLU A 106 -17.99 19.43 -7.48
C GLU A 106 -17.45 18.09 -6.98
N VAL A 107 -18.34 17.12 -6.78
CA VAL A 107 -18.03 15.81 -6.20
C VAL A 107 -18.53 14.71 -7.11
N VAL A 108 -17.66 13.73 -7.37
CA VAL A 108 -18.03 12.48 -8.04
C VAL A 108 -18.36 11.42 -7.00
N GLU A 109 -19.53 10.79 -7.12
CA GLU A 109 -19.94 9.70 -6.24
C GLU A 109 -20.24 8.42 -7.02
N ARG A 110 -20.01 7.28 -6.37
CA ARG A 110 -20.51 6.00 -6.84
C ARG A 110 -22.01 5.90 -6.60
N ARG A 111 -22.71 5.28 -7.54
CA ARG A 111 -24.13 4.94 -7.37
C ARG A 111 -24.24 3.88 -6.28
N LYS A 112 -24.82 4.25 -5.14
CA LYS A 112 -25.10 3.31 -4.05
C LYS A 112 -26.33 2.48 -4.39
N THR A 113 -26.24 1.17 -4.24
CA THR A 113 -27.39 0.27 -4.20
C THR A 113 -28.04 0.31 -2.82
N GLU A 114 -29.33 0.01 -2.72
CA GLU A 114 -29.97 -0.16 -1.41
C GLU A 114 -29.23 -1.22 -0.59
N GLY A 115 -29.01 -0.96 0.70
CA GLY A 115 -28.20 -1.83 1.56
C GLY A 115 -26.69 -1.62 1.44
N SER A 116 -26.23 -0.57 0.76
CA SER A 116 -24.82 -0.18 0.72
C SER A 116 -24.25 0.02 2.13
N VAL A 117 -23.12 -0.61 2.39
CA VAL A 117 -22.40 -0.51 3.65
C VAL A 117 -21.59 0.80 3.75
N ARG A 118 -20.92 0.99 4.88
CA ARG A 118 -20.14 2.20 5.19
C ARG A 118 -18.97 2.44 4.23
N GLN A 119 -18.41 1.40 3.62
CA GLN A 119 -17.30 1.45 2.67
C GLN A 119 -17.76 1.00 1.28
N ASP A 120 -17.39 1.73 0.24
CA ASP A 120 -17.78 1.35 -1.13
C ASP A 120 -17.01 0.12 -1.64
N SER A 121 -15.80 -0.12 -1.14
CA SER A 121 -14.89 -1.14 -1.67
C SER A 121 -13.90 -1.68 -0.64
N VAL A 122 -13.21 -2.76 -1.00
CA VAL A 122 -12.11 -3.35 -0.23
C VAL A 122 -10.91 -3.61 -1.12
N ALA A 123 -9.71 -3.33 -0.61
CA ALA A 123 -8.45 -3.68 -1.25
C ALA A 123 -7.65 -4.63 -0.36
N MET A 124 -6.99 -5.61 -0.95
CA MET A 124 -6.36 -6.70 -0.22
C MET A 124 -4.84 -6.62 -0.32
N LEU A 125 -4.21 -6.35 0.82
CA LEU A 125 -2.78 -6.52 1.03
C LEU A 125 -2.50 -8.02 1.21
N THR A 126 -2.51 -8.75 0.10
CA THR A 126 -2.40 -10.21 0.08
C THR A 126 -0.93 -10.64 0.04
N LEU A 127 -0.48 -11.34 1.08
CA LEU A 127 0.89 -11.87 1.18
C LEU A 127 0.88 -13.38 1.04
N VAL A 128 1.64 -13.89 0.07
CA VAL A 128 1.91 -15.31 -0.12
C VAL A 128 3.17 -15.68 0.65
N ARG A 129 3.08 -16.73 1.47
CA ARG A 129 4.22 -17.34 2.16
C ARG A 129 4.37 -18.77 1.66
N GLN A 130 5.52 -19.07 1.08
CA GLN A 130 5.83 -20.40 0.54
C GLN A 130 7.17 -20.88 1.10
N THR A 131 7.26 -22.15 1.46
CA THR A 131 8.49 -22.70 2.06
C THR A 131 9.67 -22.53 1.10
N GLY A 132 10.76 -21.96 1.60
CA GLY A 132 11.98 -21.72 0.83
C GLY A 132 11.93 -20.50 -0.10
N GLN A 133 10.85 -19.70 -0.07
CA GLN A 133 10.75 -18.43 -0.77
C GLN A 133 10.54 -17.27 0.20
N GLU A 134 10.96 -16.08 -0.21
CA GLU A 134 10.64 -14.87 0.53
C GLU A 134 9.15 -14.50 0.38
N PRO A 135 8.54 -13.83 1.37
CA PRO A 135 7.16 -13.39 1.26
C PRO A 135 6.95 -12.48 0.05
N ALA A 136 5.92 -12.77 -0.74
CA ALA A 136 5.57 -11.99 -1.93
C ALA A 136 4.20 -11.33 -1.78
N LEU A 137 4.09 -10.10 -2.25
CA LEU A 137 2.84 -9.38 -2.39
C LEU A 137 2.15 -9.83 -3.68
N VAL A 138 0.85 -10.12 -3.59
CA VAL A 138 0.01 -10.33 -4.78
C VAL A 138 -0.38 -8.98 -5.33
N LEU A 139 -0.04 -8.74 -6.59
CA LEU A 139 -0.48 -7.60 -7.38
C LEU A 139 -1.25 -8.09 -8.60
N ILE A 140 -2.08 -7.23 -9.16
CA ILE A 140 -2.79 -7.48 -10.39
C ILE A 140 -2.48 -6.42 -11.43
N LYS A 141 -2.45 -6.84 -12.69
CA LYS A 141 -2.38 -5.97 -13.85
C LYS A 141 -3.69 -6.05 -14.62
N GLN A 142 -4.35 -4.92 -14.79
CA GLN A 142 -5.62 -4.81 -15.52
C GLN A 142 -5.68 -3.50 -16.31
N PHE A 143 -6.47 -3.48 -17.39
CA PHE A 143 -6.68 -2.27 -18.15
C PHE A 143 -7.72 -1.40 -17.46
N ARG A 144 -7.39 -0.13 -17.19
CA ARG A 144 -8.33 0.84 -16.61
C ARG A 144 -8.77 1.83 -17.70
N PRO A 145 -10.02 1.75 -18.19
CA PRO A 145 -10.53 2.70 -19.18
C PRO A 145 -10.35 4.18 -18.82
N PRO A 146 -10.52 4.62 -17.54
CA PRO A 146 -10.28 6.02 -17.16
C PRO A 146 -8.85 6.50 -17.42
N LEU A 147 -7.86 5.61 -17.32
CA LEU A 147 -6.44 5.90 -17.52
C LEU A 147 -5.93 5.53 -18.92
N LYS A 148 -6.75 4.82 -19.71
CA LYS A 148 -6.43 4.36 -21.07
C LYS A 148 -5.14 3.53 -21.14
N THR A 149 -4.78 2.86 -20.05
CA THR A 149 -3.58 2.04 -19.93
C THR A 149 -3.79 0.93 -18.90
N TYR A 150 -2.81 0.04 -18.81
CA TYR A 150 -2.74 -0.97 -17.76
C TYR A 150 -2.18 -0.37 -16.48
N THR A 151 -2.77 -0.79 -15.37
CA THR A 151 -2.38 -0.41 -14.02
C THR A 151 -1.78 -1.59 -13.27
N ILE A 152 -1.02 -1.31 -12.21
CA ILE A 152 -0.51 -2.29 -11.24
C ILE A 152 -1.16 -1.97 -9.89
N GLU A 153 -2.01 -2.87 -9.39
CA GLU A 153 -2.87 -2.62 -8.23
C GLU A 153 -2.82 -3.78 -7.23
N MET A 154 -3.25 -3.53 -6.00
CA MET A 154 -3.70 -4.62 -5.13
C MET A 154 -4.99 -5.23 -5.70
N PRO A 155 -5.24 -6.54 -5.50
CA PRO A 155 -6.58 -7.10 -5.68
C PRO A 155 -7.62 -6.28 -4.91
N ALA A 156 -8.74 -5.93 -5.54
CA ALA A 156 -9.74 -5.05 -4.95
C ALA A 156 -11.09 -5.12 -5.66
N GLY A 157 -12.17 -4.99 -4.89
CA GLY A 157 -13.52 -4.94 -5.46
C GLY A 157 -14.55 -4.27 -4.56
N LEU A 158 -15.80 -4.27 -5.01
CA LEU A 158 -16.90 -3.60 -4.32
C LEU A 158 -17.42 -4.47 -3.18
N VAL A 159 -17.86 -3.82 -2.09
CA VAL A 159 -18.57 -4.55 -1.02
C VAL A 159 -20.05 -4.64 -1.40
N GLY A 160 -20.57 -5.87 -1.49
CA GLY A 160 -21.95 -6.14 -1.87
C GLY A 160 -22.97 -5.72 -0.80
N PRO A 161 -24.26 -5.60 -1.16
CA PRO A 161 -25.33 -5.33 -0.20
C PRO A 161 -25.39 -6.40 0.90
N GLY A 162 -25.27 -5.99 2.16
CA GLY A 162 -25.28 -6.89 3.31
C GLY A 162 -24.01 -7.76 3.48
N GLU A 163 -23.01 -7.60 2.62
CA GLU A 163 -21.72 -8.29 2.72
C GLU A 163 -20.80 -7.56 3.71
N SER A 164 -20.08 -8.30 4.56
CA SER A 164 -19.02 -7.71 5.39
C SER A 164 -17.76 -7.42 4.57
N VAL A 165 -16.91 -6.51 5.04
CA VAL A 165 -15.63 -6.20 4.37
C VAL A 165 -14.74 -7.44 4.27
N VAL A 166 -14.80 -8.31 5.29
CA VAL A 166 -14.05 -9.57 5.34
C VAL A 166 -14.53 -10.56 4.27
N GLU A 167 -15.85 -10.74 4.14
CA GLU A 167 -16.44 -11.62 3.11
C GLU A 167 -16.08 -11.12 1.71
N ALA A 168 -16.27 -9.82 1.46
CA ALA A 168 -15.90 -9.19 0.20
C ALA A 168 -14.42 -9.42 -0.14
N ALA A 169 -13.52 -9.22 0.81
CA ALA A 169 -12.09 -9.37 0.58
C ALA A 169 -11.69 -10.80 0.21
N LEU A 170 -12.24 -11.81 0.90
CA LEU A 170 -11.93 -13.21 0.61
C LEU A 170 -12.52 -13.65 -0.73
N ARG A 171 -13.73 -13.17 -1.06
CA ARG A 171 -14.38 -13.39 -2.36
C ARG A 171 -13.55 -12.78 -3.48
N GLU A 172 -13.23 -11.50 -3.40
CA GLU A 172 -12.52 -10.76 -4.44
C GLU A 172 -11.09 -11.30 -4.65
N VAL A 173 -10.36 -11.67 -3.58
CA VAL A 173 -9.04 -12.33 -3.75
C VAL A 173 -9.19 -13.65 -4.51
N LYS A 174 -10.23 -14.42 -4.21
CA LYS A 174 -10.46 -15.69 -4.90
C LYS A 174 -10.84 -15.47 -6.36
N GLU A 175 -11.73 -14.53 -6.64
CA GLU A 175 -12.20 -14.20 -7.99
C GLU A 175 -11.06 -13.66 -8.87
N GLU A 176 -10.35 -12.64 -8.41
CA GLU A 176 -9.31 -11.97 -9.21
C GLU A 176 -7.99 -12.76 -9.32
N THR A 177 -7.69 -13.62 -8.34
CA THR A 177 -6.35 -14.25 -8.25
C THR A 177 -6.35 -15.78 -8.19
N GLY A 178 -7.49 -16.40 -7.93
CA GLY A 178 -7.61 -17.84 -7.71
C GLY A 178 -7.10 -18.31 -6.34
N LEU A 179 -6.47 -17.43 -5.56
CA LEU A 179 -5.88 -17.76 -4.26
C LEU A 179 -6.94 -17.81 -3.15
N THR A 180 -6.72 -18.70 -2.19
CA THR A 180 -7.47 -18.75 -0.93
C THR A 180 -6.53 -18.35 0.20
N GLY A 181 -7.00 -17.48 1.10
CA GLY A 181 -6.22 -17.02 2.25
C GLY A 181 -7.06 -16.83 3.50
N THR A 182 -6.39 -16.41 4.57
CA THR A 182 -7.01 -16.08 5.85
C THR A 182 -6.63 -14.67 6.27
N ILE A 183 -7.48 -14.00 7.04
CA ILE A 183 -7.21 -12.67 7.58
C ILE A 183 -6.56 -12.85 8.95
N THR A 184 -5.30 -12.42 9.10
CA THR A 184 -4.46 -12.81 10.27
C THR A 184 -4.25 -11.71 11.30
N ASP A 185 -4.84 -10.53 11.16
CA ASP A 185 -4.64 -9.46 12.16
C ASP A 185 -5.91 -8.65 12.41
N VAL A 186 -6.40 -8.74 13.65
CA VAL A 186 -7.62 -8.15 14.23
C VAL A 186 -7.46 -6.64 14.48
N GLY A 187 -6.81 -5.95 13.54
CA GLY A 187 -7.13 -4.55 13.23
C GLY A 187 -8.18 -4.45 12.12
N SER A 188 -8.62 -5.60 11.59
CA SER A 188 -9.69 -5.83 10.62
C SER A 188 -10.88 -4.95 10.97
N SER A 189 -11.31 -3.95 10.21
CA SER A 189 -11.43 -3.74 8.76
C SER A 189 -12.83 -3.17 8.51
N ASP A 190 -13.79 -3.49 9.39
CA ASP A 190 -15.16 -2.98 9.31
C ASP A 190 -15.26 -1.52 9.77
N ASP A 191 -14.45 -1.08 10.74
CA ASP A 191 -14.54 0.30 11.26
C ASP A 191 -13.61 1.31 10.60
N ARG A 192 -12.51 0.85 9.99
CA ARG A 192 -11.50 1.73 9.41
C ARG A 192 -11.77 1.99 7.95
N VAL A 193 -12.33 3.16 7.68
CA VAL A 193 -12.58 3.69 6.34
C VAL A 193 -11.40 4.57 5.93
N VAL A 194 -10.86 4.35 4.74
CA VAL A 194 -9.93 5.26 4.08
C VAL A 194 -10.56 5.84 2.82
N ALA A 195 -10.23 7.08 2.51
CA ALA A 195 -10.67 7.72 1.27
C ALA A 195 -9.77 7.30 0.11
N LEU A 196 -10.36 7.17 -1.08
CA LEU A 196 -9.62 6.92 -2.32
C LEU A 196 -8.98 8.21 -2.85
N ASP A 197 -9.82 9.19 -3.15
CA ASP A 197 -9.42 10.53 -3.57
C ASP A 197 -10.38 11.54 -2.92
N PRO A 198 -10.07 12.01 -1.70
CA PRO A 198 -10.95 12.91 -0.94
C PRO A 198 -11.03 14.32 -1.53
N GLY A 199 -10.21 14.66 -2.54
CA GLY A 199 -10.27 15.95 -3.21
C GLY A 199 -11.34 16.02 -4.30
N ILE A 200 -11.74 14.86 -4.84
CA ILE A 200 -12.64 14.76 -6.01
C ILE A 200 -13.88 13.91 -5.71
N SER A 201 -13.75 12.87 -4.88
CA SER A 201 -14.79 11.86 -4.75
C SER A 201 -15.18 11.58 -3.29
N GLY A 202 -16.44 11.18 -3.12
CA GLY A 202 -16.92 10.59 -1.86
C GLY A 202 -16.58 9.09 -1.71
N SER A 203 -15.73 8.54 -2.58
CA SER A 203 -15.46 7.10 -2.61
C SER A 203 -14.52 6.67 -1.48
N THR A 204 -14.90 5.57 -0.84
CA THR A 204 -14.26 5.04 0.37
C THR A 204 -13.91 3.56 0.22
N MET A 205 -12.97 3.11 1.05
CA MET A 205 -12.60 1.71 1.10
C MET A 205 -12.05 1.26 2.45
N SER A 206 -11.95 -0.05 2.59
CA SER A 206 -11.10 -0.68 3.60
C SER A 206 -9.88 -1.33 2.94
N ILE A 207 -8.75 -1.37 3.64
CA ILE A 207 -7.59 -2.17 3.24
C ILE A 207 -7.45 -3.31 4.24
N VAL A 208 -7.43 -4.55 3.76
CA VAL A 208 -7.33 -5.72 4.62
C VAL A 208 -6.12 -6.57 4.28
N LYS A 209 -5.52 -7.18 5.29
CA LYS A 209 -4.37 -8.06 5.11
C LYS A 209 -4.85 -9.50 4.97
N VAL A 210 -4.50 -10.12 3.85
CA VAL A 210 -4.78 -11.54 3.59
C VAL A 210 -3.46 -12.30 3.62
N GLN A 211 -3.38 -13.39 4.37
CA GLN A 211 -2.25 -14.32 4.32
C GLN A 211 -2.65 -15.55 3.50
N VAL A 212 -1.83 -15.87 2.52
CA VAL A 212 -1.98 -17.02 1.66
C VAL A 212 -0.84 -17.98 1.96
N ASP A 213 -1.20 -19.21 2.30
CA ASP A 213 -0.25 -20.32 2.39
C ASP A 213 0.02 -20.85 0.98
N GLY A 214 1.20 -20.50 0.47
CA GLY A 214 1.65 -20.83 -0.86
C GLY A 214 2.13 -22.28 -1.01
N ASP A 215 2.17 -23.09 0.06
CA ASP A 215 2.47 -24.53 -0.01
C ASP A 215 1.20 -25.38 -0.21
N GLN A 216 0.01 -24.80 0.01
CA GLN A 216 -1.26 -25.50 -0.20
C GLN A 216 -1.53 -25.77 -1.68
N LYS A 217 -2.06 -26.96 -1.99
CA LYS A 217 -2.35 -27.41 -3.36
C LYS A 217 -3.27 -26.46 -4.12
N GLU A 218 -4.26 -25.88 -3.45
CA GLU A 218 -5.21 -24.93 -4.03
C GLU A 218 -4.57 -23.60 -4.44
N ASN A 219 -3.46 -23.21 -3.81
CA ASN A 219 -2.73 -21.97 -4.09
C ASN A 219 -1.54 -22.15 -5.05
N GLN A 220 -1.37 -23.36 -5.59
CA GLN A 220 -0.35 -23.65 -6.62
C GLN A 220 -0.76 -23.14 -7.99
N LYS A 221 -2.07 -23.04 -8.26
CA LYS A 221 -2.61 -22.45 -9.49
C LYS A 221 -3.05 -21.03 -9.16
N ARG A 222 -2.56 -20.07 -9.94
CA ARG A 222 -2.65 -18.63 -9.65
C ARG A 222 -3.18 -17.91 -10.85
N ASP A 223 -4.41 -18.24 -11.20
CA ASP A 223 -5.08 -17.69 -12.36
C ASP A 223 -6.33 -16.99 -11.89
N CYS A 224 -6.61 -15.82 -12.48
CA CYS A 224 -7.92 -15.18 -12.34
C CYS A 224 -8.99 -16.24 -12.64
N MET A 225 -9.98 -16.36 -11.75
CA MET A 225 -11.14 -17.19 -12.03
C MET A 225 -11.96 -16.43 -13.06
N HIS A 226 -11.74 -16.76 -14.34
CA HIS A 226 -12.46 -16.17 -15.47
C HIS A 226 -13.96 -16.39 -15.25
N GLY A 227 -14.66 -15.35 -14.82
CA GLY A 227 -16.08 -15.45 -14.42
C GLY A 227 -16.89 -14.19 -14.68
N VAL A 228 -16.25 -13.01 -14.73
CA VAL A 228 -16.94 -11.74 -15.02
C VAL A 228 -16.60 -11.30 -16.44
N GLU A 229 -17.62 -11.25 -17.30
CA GLU A 229 -17.49 -10.78 -18.68
C GLU A 229 -16.91 -9.35 -18.71
N GLY A 230 -15.77 -9.17 -19.38
CA GLY A 230 -15.12 -7.86 -19.52
C GLY A 230 -13.91 -7.61 -18.60
N GLU A 231 -13.62 -8.52 -17.67
CA GLU A 231 -12.44 -8.42 -16.79
C GLU A 231 -11.29 -9.31 -17.29
N HIS A 232 -10.17 -8.69 -17.64
CA HIS A 232 -8.92 -9.39 -17.98
C HIS A 232 -7.82 -8.97 -17.01
N ILE A 233 -7.53 -9.86 -16.06
CA ILE A 233 -6.62 -9.62 -14.95
C ILE A 233 -5.42 -10.57 -15.07
N GLN A 234 -4.22 -10.03 -14.93
CA GLN A 234 -2.98 -10.81 -14.82
C GLN A 234 -2.45 -10.73 -13.39
N VAL A 235 -2.27 -11.90 -12.76
CA VAL A 235 -1.79 -12.00 -11.37
C VAL A 235 -0.27 -12.00 -11.37
N MET A 236 0.33 -11.23 -10.46
CA MET A 236 1.78 -11.13 -10.27
C MET A 236 2.12 -11.34 -8.79
N LEU A 237 3.16 -12.12 -8.53
CA LEU A 237 3.76 -12.17 -7.21
C LEU A 237 5.05 -11.37 -7.23
N VAL A 238 5.11 -10.34 -6.40
CA VAL A 238 6.29 -9.49 -6.28
C VAL A 238 6.88 -9.65 -4.89
N PRO A 239 8.11 -10.19 -4.76
CA PRO A 239 8.77 -10.28 -3.48
C PRO A 239 8.89 -8.92 -2.78
N LEU A 240 8.64 -8.87 -1.46
CA LEU A 240 8.63 -7.61 -0.72
C LEU A 240 9.97 -6.87 -0.77
N SER A 241 11.08 -7.60 -0.78
CA SER A 241 12.45 -7.06 -0.89
C SER A 241 12.71 -6.36 -2.22
N HIS A 242 12.00 -6.74 -3.28
CA HIS A 242 12.15 -6.22 -4.64
C HIS A 242 11.00 -5.31 -5.07
N LEU A 243 10.01 -5.09 -4.19
CA LEU A 243 8.76 -4.40 -4.54
C LEU A 243 9.03 -3.02 -5.16
N HIS A 244 9.78 -2.16 -4.49
CA HIS A 244 10.02 -0.80 -4.97
C HIS A 244 10.75 -0.75 -6.33
N HIS A 245 11.75 -1.63 -6.53
CA HIS A 245 12.45 -1.74 -7.81
C HIS A 245 11.50 -2.22 -8.92
N GLN A 246 10.72 -3.27 -8.65
CA GLN A 246 9.80 -3.84 -9.62
C GLN A 246 8.72 -2.82 -10.05
N LEU A 247 8.22 -1.99 -9.13
CA LEU A 247 7.27 -0.91 -9.45
C LEU A 247 7.90 0.16 -10.35
N THR A 248 9.19 0.48 -10.12
CA THR A 248 9.95 1.38 -11.00
C THR A 248 10.07 0.80 -12.42
N ASP A 249 10.35 -0.49 -12.54
CA ASP A 249 10.42 -1.17 -13.83
C ASP A 249 9.08 -1.15 -14.56
N PHE A 250 7.97 -1.38 -13.85
CA PHE A 250 6.62 -1.28 -14.43
C PHE A 250 6.31 0.14 -14.92
N ALA A 251 6.62 1.17 -14.11
CA ALA A 251 6.44 2.56 -14.51
C ALA A 251 7.26 2.90 -15.77
N SER A 252 8.50 2.39 -15.88
CA SER A 252 9.35 2.60 -17.07
C SER A 252 8.77 2.00 -18.36
N GLN A 253 7.87 1.00 -18.23
CA GLN A 253 7.16 0.36 -19.35
C GLN A 253 5.86 1.09 -19.72
N GLY A 254 5.54 2.23 -19.08
CA GLY A 254 4.32 2.99 -19.33
C GLY A 254 3.08 2.46 -18.58
N LEU A 255 3.27 1.56 -17.61
CA LEU A 255 2.22 1.11 -16.71
C LEU A 255 2.05 2.12 -15.58
N ILE A 256 0.83 2.28 -15.07
CA ILE A 256 0.56 3.18 -13.93
C ILE A 256 0.47 2.35 -12.66
N VAL A 257 1.32 2.64 -11.69
CA VAL A 257 1.27 2.01 -10.37
C VAL A 257 0.22 2.71 -9.50
N ASP A 258 -0.63 1.92 -8.85
CA ASP A 258 -1.60 2.44 -7.89
C ASP A 258 -0.91 3.16 -6.72
N SER A 259 -1.48 4.30 -6.30
CA SER A 259 -0.89 5.15 -5.27
C SER A 259 -0.72 4.45 -3.92
N ARG A 260 -1.58 3.49 -3.57
CA ARG A 260 -1.50 2.74 -2.31
C ARG A 260 -0.38 1.70 -2.36
N VAL A 261 -0.21 1.06 -3.53
CA VAL A 261 0.91 0.14 -3.78
C VAL A 261 2.24 0.89 -3.74
N GLU A 262 2.32 2.06 -4.36
CA GLU A 262 3.52 2.92 -4.34
C GLU A 262 3.83 3.40 -2.91
N ALA A 263 2.83 3.89 -2.17
CA ALA A 263 3.00 4.34 -0.79
C ALA A 263 3.49 3.22 0.13
N LEU A 264 2.97 2.00 -0.05
CA LEU A 264 3.46 0.82 0.67
C LEU A 264 4.93 0.54 0.35
N ALA A 265 5.31 0.53 -0.93
CA ALA A 265 6.67 0.24 -1.36
C ALA A 265 7.67 1.27 -0.82
N LEU A 266 7.33 2.55 -0.87
CA LEU A 266 8.12 3.62 -0.26
C LEU A 266 8.20 3.45 1.26
N GLY A 267 7.10 3.13 1.92
CA GLY A 267 7.08 2.85 3.37
C GLY A 267 8.02 1.70 3.77
N LEU A 268 8.06 0.63 2.98
CA LEU A 268 9.00 -0.49 3.18
C LEU A 268 10.44 -0.04 2.94
N ALA A 269 10.72 0.72 1.88
CA ALA A 269 12.05 1.24 1.60
C ALA A 269 12.57 2.15 2.71
N LEU A 270 11.70 3.00 3.28
CA LEU A 270 12.02 3.86 4.43
C LEU A 270 12.29 3.06 5.71
N SER A 271 11.70 1.87 5.89
CA SER A 271 11.92 1.05 7.08
C SER A 271 13.33 0.47 7.19
N HIS A 272 14.11 0.56 6.11
CA HIS A 272 15.51 0.14 6.06
C HIS A 272 16.51 1.28 6.32
N LEU A 273 16.02 2.50 6.57
CA LEU A 273 16.81 3.66 7.03
C LEU A 273 17.04 3.62 8.54
#